data_AF-A0A2M8S8G6-F1
#
_entry.id   AF-A0A2M8S8G6-F1
#
_cell.length_a   1.000
_cell.length_b   1.000
_cell.length_c   1.000
_cell.angle_alpha   90.00
_cell.angle_beta   90.00
_cell.angle_gamma   90.00
#
_symmetry.space_group_name_H-M   'P 1'
#
loop_
_entity.id
_entity.type
_entity.pdbx_description
1 polymer ?
#
loop_
_entity_poly.entity_id
_entity_poly.type
_entity_poly.pdbx_seq_one_letter_code
_entity_poly.pdbx_strand_id
1 'polypeptide(L)' 'MNFNPSRDFACQLDTQDELASFRSQFVIPDPNLIYLDGNSLGRLPKAAAERVS' A
#
# COMPACT_ATOMS: atom_id res chain seq x y z
N MET A 1 15.82 1.55 -17.56
CA MET A 1 15.90 1.68 -16.09
C MET A 1 16.82 0.58 -15.59
N ASN A 2 17.88 0.91 -14.85
CA ASN A 2 18.73 -0.11 -14.22
C ASN A 2 18.20 -0.36 -12.81
N PHE A 3 17.96 -1.62 -12.47
CA PHE A 3 17.48 -2.02 -11.14
C PHE A 3 18.60 -1.92 -10.10
N ASN A 4 18.27 -1.42 -8.89
CA ASN A 4 19.15 -1.38 -7.72
C ASN A 4 18.37 -1.87 -6.48
N PRO A 5 18.79 -2.95 -5.78
CA PRO A 5 18.04 -3.50 -4.65
C PRO A 5 18.26 -2.75 -3.32
N SER A 6 18.65 -1.47 -3.34
CA SER A 6 18.86 -0.68 -2.11
C SER A 6 17.55 -0.10 -1.54
N ARG A 7 17.54 0.18 -0.23
CA ARG A 7 16.43 0.87 0.44
C ARG A 7 16.15 2.23 -0.18
N ASP A 8 17.20 3.01 -0.46
CA ASP A 8 17.05 4.36 -1.00
C ASP A 8 16.46 4.34 -2.41
N PHE A 9 16.79 3.32 -3.21
CA PHE A 9 16.17 3.12 -4.52
C PHE A 9 14.66 2.85 -4.39
N ALA A 10 14.25 2.00 -3.43
CA ALA A 10 12.84 1.78 -3.16
C ALA A 10 12.13 3.07 -2.68
N CYS A 11 12.72 3.81 -1.74
CA CYS A 11 12.15 5.09 -1.29
C CYS A 11 12.03 6.10 -2.43
N GLN A 12 13.01 6.17 -3.33
CA GLN A 12 12.94 7.03 -4.51
C GLN A 12 11.76 6.65 -5.43
N LEU A 13 11.51 5.36 -5.62
CA LEU A 13 10.36 4.89 -6.39
C LEU A 13 9.03 5.24 -5.70
N ASP A 14 8.94 5.10 -4.38
CA ASP A 14 7.75 5.50 -3.61
C ASP A 14 7.41 6.99 -3.80
N THR A 15 8.43 7.87 -3.87
CA THR A 15 8.20 9.31 -4.10
C THR A 15 7.70 9.67 -5.49
N GLN A 16 7.87 8.77 -6.46
CA GLN A 16 7.45 8.96 -7.86
C GLN A 16 6.15 8.22 -8.18
N ASP A 17 5.57 7.50 -7.22
CA ASP A 17 4.35 6.72 -7.41
C ASP A 17 3.12 7.64 -7.48
N GLU A 18 2.60 7.85 -8.69
CA GLU A 18 1.34 8.59 -8.92
C GLU A 18 0.14 7.94 -8.21
N LEU A 19 0.23 6.65 -7.86
CA LEU A 19 -0.82 5.89 -7.17
C LEU A 19 -0.67 5.88 -5.64
N ALA A 20 0.36 6.52 -5.07
CA ALA A 20 0.65 6.46 -3.63
C ALA A 20 -0.55 6.90 -2.77
N SER A 21 -1.35 7.83 -3.27
CA SER A 21 -2.55 8.33 -2.59
C SER A 21 -3.65 7.27 -2.39
N PHE A 22 -3.73 6.24 -3.25
CA PHE A 22 -4.72 5.17 -3.08
C PHE A 22 -4.49 4.35 -1.81
N ARG A 23 -3.24 4.26 -1.33
CA ARG A 23 -2.90 3.55 -0.09
C ARG A 23 -3.69 4.07 1.11
N SER A 24 -3.99 5.37 1.17
CA SER A 24 -4.74 5.95 2.29
C SER A 24 -6.22 5.60 2.30
N GLN A 25 -6.75 4.98 1.23
CA GLN A 25 -8.14 4.54 1.14
C GLN A 25 -8.40 3.21 1.84
N PHE A 26 -7.35 2.51 2.29
CA PHE A 26 -7.44 1.22 2.97
C PHE A 26 -7.21 1.32 4.48
N VAL A 27 -7.76 0.37 5.23
CA VAL A 27 -7.47 0.21 6.66
C VAL A 27 -6.13 -0.51 6.82
N ILE A 28 -5.22 0.12 7.57
CA ILE A 28 -3.84 -0.36 7.76
C ILE A 28 -3.55 -0.34 9.27
N PRO A 29 -3.93 -1.39 10.01
CA PRO A 29 -3.89 -1.37 11.47
C PRO A 29 -2.45 -1.48 12.01
N ASP A 30 -1.60 -2.23 11.30
CA ASP A 30 -0.18 -2.36 11.62
C ASP A 30 0.65 -1.74 10.48
N PRO A 31 1.44 -0.68 10.75
CA PRO A 31 2.32 -0.07 9.76
C PRO A 31 3.56 -0.92 9.41
N ASN A 32 3.94 -1.88 10.26
CA ASN A 32 5.13 -2.72 10.05
C ASN A 32 4.83 -4.02 9.29
N LEU A 33 3.55 -4.40 9.18
CA LEU A 33 3.14 -5.58 8.42
C LEU A 33 3.21 -5.34 6.90
N ILE A 34 4.06 -6.10 6.22
CA ILE A 34 4.11 -6.15 4.76
C ILE A 34 3.08 -7.18 4.27
N TYR A 35 1.94 -6.70 3.77
CA TYR A 35 0.83 -7.55 3.36
C TYR A 35 0.91 -7.94 1.88
N LEU A 36 1.38 -9.16 1.59
CA LEU A 36 1.59 -9.69 0.23
C LEU A 36 0.56 -10.77 -0.19
N ASP A 37 -0.50 -10.98 0.59
CA ASP A 37 -1.56 -11.97 0.30
C ASP A 37 -2.86 -11.33 -0.22
N GLY A 38 -2.75 -10.12 -0.80
CA GLY A 38 -3.88 -9.34 -1.32
C GLY A 38 -4.58 -10.00 -2.52
N ASN A 39 -3.94 -10.98 -3.16
CA ASN A 39 -4.50 -11.81 -4.22
C ASN A 39 -5.51 -12.85 -3.69
N SER A 40 -5.40 -13.24 -2.41
CA SER A 40 -6.34 -14.15 -1.75
C SER A 40 -7.47 -13.36 -1.09
N LEU A 41 -7.09 -12.39 -0.24
CA LEU A 41 -8.03 -11.51 0.45
C LEU A 41 -7.63 -10.05 0.26
N GLY A 42 -8.45 -9.29 -0.46
CA GLY A 42 -8.24 -7.85 -0.63
C GLY A 42 -8.27 -7.12 0.72
N ARG A 43 -7.38 -6.14 0.89
CA ARG A 43 -7.37 -5.31 2.10
C ARG A 43 -8.64 -4.48 2.19
N LEU A 44 -9.18 -4.31 3.39
CA LEU A 44 -10.46 -3.61 3.62
C LEU A 44 -10.40 -2.13 3.19
N PRO A 45 -11.25 -1.70 2.23
CA PRO A 45 -11.43 -0.28 1.92
C PRO A 45 -12.17 0.44 3.06
N LYS A 46 -11.77 1.67 3.39
CA LYS A 46 -12.46 2.50 4.40
C LYS A 46 -13.93 2.74 4.05
N ALA A 47 -14.23 3.01 2.77
CA ALA A 47 -15.58 3.22 2.28
C ALA A 47 -16.50 2.00 2.49
N ALA A 48 -15.96 0.78 2.48
CA ALA A 48 -16.74 -0.42 2.76
C ALA A 48 -17.13 -0.48 4.25
N ALA A 49 -16.21 -0.14 5.15
CA ALA A 49 -16.47 -0.07 6.59
C ALA A 49 -17.51 1.02 6.91
N GLU A 50 -17.43 2.19 6.28
CA GLU A 50 -18.39 3.29 6.44
C GLU A 50 -19.80 2.95 5.90
N ARG A 51 -19.91 2.03 4.94
CA ARG A 51 -21.20 1.65 4.35
C ARG A 51 -22.02 0.72 5.25
N VAL A 52 -21.36 -0.05 6.09
CA VAL A 52 -21.97 -1.09 6.93
C VAL A 52 -22.05 -0.70 8.40
N SER A 53 -21.58 0.49 8.76
CA SER A 53 -21.64 1.06 10.10
C SER A 53 -23.01 1.62 10.45
#